data_AF-A0A505HCU7-F1
#
_entry.id   AF-A0A505HCU7-F1
#
_cell.length_a   1.000
_cell.length_b   1.000
_cell.length_c   1.000
_cell.angle_alpha   90.00
_cell.angle_beta   90.00
_cell.angle_gamma   90.00
#
_symmetry.space_group_name_H-M   'P 1'
#
loop_
_entity.id
_entity.type
_entity.pdbx_description
1 polymer ?
#
loop_
_entity_poly.entity_id
_entity_poly.type
_entity_poly.pdbx_seq_one_letter_code
_entity_poly.pdbx_strand_id
1 'polypeptide(L)'
;MSDRPRLLPLLGGTRHGSRDAMTCLYRCGNACDHPVPNPTDNPYFGDVVDTEISRRGVVRAGAVGALVLGFGGAAAGALAWLLRRSPNILLIP
;
A
#
# COMPACT_ATOMS: atom_id res chain seq x y z
N MET A 1 -21.40 15.05 21.77
CA MET A 1 -20.96 14.46 20.48
C MET A 1 -19.45 14.35 20.54
N SER A 2 -18.91 13.13 20.50
CA SER A 2 -17.49 12.88 20.77
C SER A 2 -16.65 13.41 19.61
N ASP A 3 -15.80 14.39 19.91
CA ASP A 3 -14.86 15.04 19.00
C ASP A 3 -13.64 14.14 18.76
N ARG A 4 -13.90 12.90 18.32
CA ARG A 4 -12.87 11.98 17.83
C ARG A 4 -12.86 12.07 16.31
N PRO A 5 -11.71 12.33 15.68
CA PRO A 5 -11.61 12.29 14.24
C PRO A 5 -12.09 10.92 13.77
N ARG A 6 -13.08 10.92 12.87
CA ARG A 6 -13.60 9.71 12.23
C ARG A 6 -12.47 9.14 11.37
N LEU A 7 -11.67 8.25 11.95
CA LEU A 7 -10.60 7.55 11.26
C LEU A 7 -11.23 6.84 10.05
N LEU A 8 -10.63 7.02 8.86
CA LEU A 8 -11.09 6.28 7.67
C LEU A 8 -11.19 4.79 8.05
N PRO A 9 -12.17 4.02 7.53
CA PRO A 9 -12.35 2.59 7.83
C PRO A 9 -11.11 1.72 7.57
N LEU A 10 -10.07 2.30 6.98
CA LEU A 10 -8.77 1.69 6.71
C LEU A 10 -7.77 1.78 7.89
N LEU A 11 -7.99 2.70 8.85
CA LEU A 11 -7.07 3.03 9.94
C LEU A 11 -7.46 2.42 11.30
N GLY A 12 -8.69 1.94 11.45
CA GLY A 12 -9.16 1.18 12.60
C GLY A 12 -9.79 -0.09 12.10
N GLY A 13 -8.95 -1.07 11.76
CA GLY A 13 -9.41 -2.31 11.13
C GLY A 13 -10.43 -2.98 12.05
N THR A 14 -11.65 -3.19 11.54
CA THR A 14 -12.47 -4.24 12.16
C THR A 14 -11.67 -5.53 12.01
N ARG A 15 -11.70 -6.36 13.06
CA ARG A 15 -10.99 -7.65 13.09
C ARG A 15 -11.23 -8.52 11.85
N HIS A 16 -12.31 -8.24 11.11
CA HIS A 16 -12.79 -8.97 9.93
C HIS A 16 -13.03 -8.09 8.69
N GLY A 17 -12.21 -7.04 8.48
CA GLY A 17 -12.19 -6.28 7.23
C GLY A 17 -13.23 -5.14 7.16
N SER A 18 -14.27 -5.29 6.34
CA SER A 18 -15.34 -4.27 6.20
C SER A 18 -16.57 -4.55 7.06
N ARG A 19 -16.62 -5.72 7.72
CA ARG A 19 -17.75 -6.13 8.57
C ARG A 19 -17.50 -5.78 10.02
N ASP A 20 -18.53 -5.34 10.71
CA ASP A 20 -18.52 -5.22 12.17
C ASP A 20 -18.83 -6.58 12.83
N ALA A 21 -18.56 -6.68 14.13
CA ALA A 21 -18.69 -7.91 14.89
C ALA A 21 -20.12 -8.48 14.89
N MET A 22 -21.15 -7.62 14.94
CA MET A 22 -22.54 -8.08 14.98
C MET A 22 -22.96 -8.70 13.63
N THR A 23 -22.50 -8.12 12.52
CA THR A 23 -22.70 -8.71 11.19
C THR A 23 -22.03 -10.08 11.06
N CYS A 24 -20.83 -10.28 11.62
CA CYS A 24 -20.17 -11.59 11.64
C CYS A 24 -20.96 -12.63 12.44
N LEU A 25 -21.45 -12.25 13.62
CA LEU A 25 -22.24 -13.12 14.49
C LEU A 25 -23.53 -13.57 13.80
N TYR A 26 -24.33 -12.63 13.28
CA TYR A 26 -25.66 -12.95 12.75
C TYR A 26 -25.66 -13.50 11.32
N ARG A 27 -24.63 -13.23 10.52
CA ARG A 27 -24.61 -13.65 9.11
C ARG A 27 -23.91 -14.99 8.89
N CYS A 28 -22.79 -15.22 9.57
CA CYS A 28 -21.96 -16.41 9.36
C CYS A 28 -21.56 -17.11 10.67
N GLY A 29 -22.17 -16.74 11.80
CA GLY A 29 -21.94 -17.41 13.07
C GLY A 29 -20.49 -17.36 13.54
N ASN A 30 -19.76 -16.29 13.24
CA ASN A 30 -18.33 -16.15 13.58
C ASN A 30 -17.43 -17.27 13.03
N ALA A 31 -17.78 -17.89 11.88
CA ALA A 31 -16.96 -18.93 11.25
C ALA A 31 -15.49 -18.51 11.06
N CYS A 32 -15.24 -17.23 10.81
CA CYS A 32 -13.90 -16.67 10.61
C CYS A 32 -13.23 -16.12 11.90
N ASP A 33 -13.92 -16.08 13.04
CA ASP A 33 -13.41 -15.53 14.31
C ASP A 33 -13.03 -16.67 15.27
N HIS A 34 -12.03 -17.44 14.87
CA HIS A 34 -11.43 -18.49 15.67
C HIS A 34 -9.96 -18.15 15.94
N PRO A 35 -9.37 -18.66 17.03
CA PRO A 35 -7.95 -18.51 17.28
C PRO A 35 -7.13 -19.03 16.10
N VAL A 36 -6.01 -18.38 15.82
CA VAL A 36 -5.10 -18.75 14.73
C VAL A 36 -4.68 -20.22 14.92
N PRO A 37 -4.81 -21.08 13.90
CA PRO A 37 -4.55 -22.51 14.01
C PRO A 37 -3.05 -22.85 13.94
N ASN A 38 -2.19 -22.05 14.57
CA ASN A 38 -0.77 -22.35 14.69
C ASN A 38 -0.48 -22.91 16.10
N PRO A 39 -0.29 -24.23 16.25
CA PRO A 39 0.03 -24.85 17.54
C PRO A 39 1.53 -24.83 17.85
N THR A 40 2.37 -24.30 16.95
CA THR A 40 3.83 -24.29 17.11
C THR A 40 4.30 -23.03 17.83
N ASP A 41 5.52 -23.08 18.38
CA ASP A 41 6.16 -21.94 19.05
C ASP A 41 6.77 -20.91 18.07
N ASN A 42 6.54 -21.05 16.76
CA ASN A 42 7.04 -20.10 15.77
C ASN A 42 6.25 -18.78 15.85
N PRO A 43 6.91 -17.61 15.69
CA PRO A 43 6.22 -16.32 15.63
C PRO A 43 5.13 -16.34 14.55
N TYR A 44 4.01 -15.70 14.86
CA TYR A 44 2.93 -15.55 13.88
C TYR A 44 3.39 -14.63 12.75
N PHE A 45 3.18 -15.07 11.52
CA PHE A 45 3.62 -14.31 10.33
C PHE A 45 3.04 -12.88 10.30
N GLY A 46 1.80 -12.70 10.76
CA GLY A 46 1.18 -11.38 10.83
C GLY A 46 1.97 -10.42 11.72
N ASP A 47 2.50 -10.91 12.84
CA ASP A 47 3.29 -10.09 13.77
C ASP A 47 4.63 -9.69 13.15
N VAL A 48 5.28 -10.62 12.43
CA VAL A 48 6.55 -10.35 11.71
C VAL A 48 6.35 -9.34 10.58
N VAL A 49 5.20 -9.40 9.89
CA VAL A 49 4.87 -8.41 8.84
C VAL A 49 4.56 -7.07 9.47
N ASP A 50 3.80 -7.02 10.56
CA ASP A 50 3.41 -5.78 11.22
C ASP A 50 4.60 -5.06 11.88
N THR A 51 5.66 -5.78 12.29
CA THR A 51 6.90 -5.16 12.78
C THR A 51 7.67 -4.42 11.69
N GLU A 52 7.71 -4.97 10.47
CA GLU A 52 8.55 -4.43 9.39
C GLU A 52 7.78 -3.55 8.40
N ILE A 53 6.49 -3.82 8.19
CA ILE A 53 5.69 -3.22 7.11
C ILE A 53 4.44 -2.58 7.68
N SER A 54 4.41 -1.24 7.65
CA SER A 54 3.18 -0.49 7.94
C SER A 54 2.38 -0.19 6.67
N ARG A 55 1.04 -0.19 6.79
CA ARG A 55 0.12 0.23 5.71
C ARG A 55 0.48 1.61 5.14
N ARG A 56 0.83 2.56 6.02
CA ARG A 56 1.25 3.91 5.62
C ARG A 56 2.58 3.90 4.88
N GLY A 57 3.52 3.05 5.31
CA GLY A 57 4.80 2.84 4.64
C GLY A 57 4.61 2.38 3.21
N VAL A 58 3.75 1.38 2.99
CA VAL A 58 3.42 0.86 1.65
C VAL A 58 2.82 1.96 0.76
N VAL A 59 1.85 2.73 1.26
CA VAL A 59 1.24 3.82 0.48
C VAL A 59 2.27 4.89 0.12
N ARG A 60 3.14 5.29 1.05
CA ARG A 60 4.21 6.26 0.79
C ARG A 60 5.21 5.74 -0.23
N ALA A 61 5.65 4.50 -0.10
CA ALA A 61 6.57 3.87 -1.04
C ALA A 61 5.96 3.82 -2.45
N GLY A 62 4.69 3.43 -2.58
CA GLY A 62 3.96 3.45 -3.85
C GLY A 62 3.86 4.84 -4.46
N ALA A 63 3.55 5.87 -3.66
CA ALA A 63 3.49 7.26 -4.12
C ALA A 63 4.86 7.75 -4.62
N VAL A 64 5.94 7.50 -3.88
CA VAL A 64 7.30 7.86 -4.31
C VAL A 64 7.68 7.13 -5.60
N GLY A 65 7.41 5.82 -5.67
CA GLY A 65 7.67 5.04 -6.88
C GLY A 65 6.93 5.59 -8.11
N ALA A 66 5.64 5.94 -7.95
CA ALA A 66 4.86 6.54 -9.03
C ALA A 66 5.41 7.89 -9.48
N LEU A 67 5.89 8.74 -8.56
CA LEU A 67 6.53 10.01 -8.90
C LEU A 67 7.83 9.79 -9.67
N VAL A 68 8.70 8.90 -9.20
CA VAL A 68 9.97 8.59 -9.86
C VAL A 68 9.73 8.07 -11.28
N LEU A 69 8.81 7.12 -11.44
CA LEU A 69 8.48 6.55 -12.75
C LEU A 69 7.80 7.57 -13.67
N GLY A 70 6.87 8.37 -13.15
CA GLY A 70 6.13 9.37 -13.92
C GLY A 70 7.03 10.50 -14.42
N PHE A 71 7.78 11.15 -13.54
CA PHE A 71 8.66 12.27 -13.91
C PHE A 71 9.94 11.80 -14.60
N GLY A 72 10.58 10.75 -14.08
CA GLY A 72 11.79 10.18 -14.68
C GLY A 72 11.54 9.59 -16.06
N GLY A 73 10.42 8.89 -16.24
CA GLY A 73 10.00 8.35 -17.55
C GLY A 73 9.69 9.46 -18.57
N ALA A 74 8.99 10.52 -18.15
CA ALA A 74 8.71 11.66 -19.02
C ALA A 74 9.99 12.40 -19.44
N ALA A 75 10.92 12.63 -18.50
CA ALA A 75 12.21 13.26 -18.78
C ALA A 75 13.07 12.43 -19.73
N ALA A 76 13.15 11.10 -19.50
CA ALA A 76 13.87 10.18 -20.39
C ALA A 76 13.26 10.13 -21.79
N GLY A 77 11.93 10.12 -21.90
CA GLY A 77 11.21 10.18 -23.18
C GLY A 77 11.45 11.49 -23.94
N ALA A 78 11.47 12.63 -23.24
CA ALA A 78 11.77 13.92 -23.84
C ALA A 78 13.21 14.01 -24.36
N LEU A 79 14.18 13.52 -23.59
CA LEU A 79 15.59 13.39 -24.01
C LEU A 79 15.75 12.48 -25.23
N ALA A 80 15.11 11.31 -25.22
CA ALA A 80 15.15 10.38 -26.35
C ALA A 80 14.53 10.98 -27.61
N TRP A 81 13.45 11.77 -27.47
CA TRP A 81 12.83 12.47 -28.59
C TRP A 81 13.71 13.58 -29.16
N LEU A 82 14.35 14.38 -28.31
CA LEU A 82 15.29 15.43 -28.73
C LEU A 82 16.50 14.86 -29.49
N LEU A 83 17.11 13.80 -28.96
CA LEU A 83 18.25 13.13 -29.61
C LEU A 83 17.87 12.51 -30.97
N ARG A 84 16.63 12.05 -31.12
CA ARG A 84 16.13 11.49 -32.38
C ARG A 84 15.76 12.55 -33.42
N ARG A 85 15.41 13.78 -32.99
CA ARG A 85 14.92 14.84 -33.88
C ARG A 85 16.03 15.76 -34.43
N SER A 86 17.25 15.68 -33.90
CA SER A 86 18.38 16.52 -34.33
C SER A 86 19.55 15.67 -34.82
N PRO A 87 19.70 15.41 -36.14
CA PRO A 87 20.87 14.72 -36.68
C PRO A 87 22.17 15.56 -36.64
N ASN A 88 22.14 16.78 -36.09
CA ASN A 88 23.21 17.75 -36.21
C ASN A 88 23.62 18.44 -34.89
N ILE A 89 23.54 17.73 -33.76
CA ILE A 89 23.97 18.26 -32.45
C ILE A 89 25.50 18.19 -32.25
N LEU A 90 26.23 17.65 -33.24
CA LEU A 90 27.69 17.51 -33.25
C LEU A 90 28.42 18.66 -33.99
N LEU A 91 27.78 19.82 -34.20
CA LEU A 91 28.35 20.95 -34.95
C LEU A 91 28.27 22.31 -34.23
N ILE A 92 28.22 22.31 -32.90
CA ILE A 92 28.45 23.54 -32.13
C ILE A 92 29.75 23.32 -31.34
N PRO A 93 30.86 24.03 -31.66
CA PRO A 93 32.11 23.94 -30.89
C PRO A 93 31.94 24.45 -29.47
#